data_AF-A0A4S0IFW0-F1
#
_entry.id   AF-A0A4S0IFW0-F1
#
_cell.length_a   1.000
_cell.length_b   1.000
_cell.length_c   1.000
_cell.angle_alpha   90.00
_cell.angle_beta   90.00
_cell.angle_gamma   90.00
#
_symmetry.space_group_name_H-M   'P 1'
#
loop_
_entity.id
_entity.type
_entity.pdbx_description
1 polymer ?
#
loop_
_entity_poly.entity_id
_entity_poly.type
_entity_poly.pdbx_seq_one_letter_code
_entity_poly.pdbx_strand_id
1 'polypeptide(L)'
;ADLKAQNVPFNPFGDAAKAALAKLPQAVADDWVNRGIIIEDTVDDSGGQKPGYAPFWQLRSTYWWRSTFPANKDVHVSHRYKPSVGGTSSVSFFNEGQFQ
;
A
#
# COMPACT_ATOMS: atom_id res chain seq x y z
N ALA A 1 7.30 -2.12 -12.43
CA ALA A 1 7.64 -1.07 -13.42
C ALA A 1 6.49 -0.08 -13.58
N ASP A 2 5.26 -0.59 -13.52
CA ASP A 2 4.00 0.12 -13.76
C ASP A 2 3.81 1.35 -12.86
N LEU A 3 3.97 1.19 -11.53
CA LEU A 3 3.83 2.29 -10.57
C LEU A 3 4.74 3.47 -10.91
N LYS A 4 6.01 3.18 -11.21
CA LYS A 4 7.00 4.20 -11.60
C LYS A 4 6.62 4.90 -12.91
N ALA A 5 6.13 4.15 -13.90
CA ALA A 5 5.73 4.69 -15.19
C ALA A 5 4.55 5.66 -15.09
N GLN A 6 3.65 5.43 -14.13
CA GLN A 6 2.49 6.29 -13.86
C GLN A 6 2.72 7.31 -12.74
N ASN A 7 3.97 7.44 -12.25
CA ASN A 7 4.33 8.31 -11.11
C ASN A 7 3.51 8.03 -9.83
N VAL A 8 3.13 6.77 -9.61
CA VAL A 8 2.44 6.32 -8.39
C VAL A 8 3.49 5.99 -7.32
N PRO A 9 3.44 6.62 -6.14
CA PRO A 9 4.31 6.28 -5.02
C PRO A 9 4.20 4.82 -4.58
N PHE A 10 5.32 4.20 -4.20
CA PHE A 10 5.34 2.78 -3.82
C PHE A 10 4.68 2.48 -2.47
N ASN A 11 4.57 3.46 -1.56
CA ASN A 11 3.93 3.26 -0.26
C ASN A 11 2.41 3.19 -0.44
N PRO A 12 1.77 2.00 -0.31
CA PRO A 12 0.36 1.82 -0.60
C PRO A 12 -0.56 2.47 0.45
N PHE A 13 -0.04 2.80 1.63
CA PHE A 13 -0.85 3.30 2.74
C PHE A 13 -0.90 4.84 2.83
N GLY A 14 -0.15 5.55 1.98
CA GLY A 14 -0.10 7.01 2.01
C GLY A 14 -1.14 7.68 1.12
N ASP A 15 -1.62 8.86 1.52
CA ASP A 15 -2.57 9.67 0.72
C ASP A 15 -2.03 9.99 -0.68
N ALA A 16 -0.71 10.12 -0.81
CA ALA A 16 -0.06 10.36 -2.10
C ALA A 16 -0.29 9.23 -3.11
N ALA A 17 -0.36 7.97 -2.67
CA ALA A 17 -0.67 6.85 -3.55
C ALA A 17 -2.12 6.92 -4.01
N LYS A 18 -3.07 7.12 -3.09
CA LYS A 18 -4.50 7.29 -3.42
C LYS A 18 -4.73 8.46 -4.40
N ALA A 19 -4.11 9.61 -4.14
CA ALA A 19 -4.21 10.79 -5.00
C ALA A 19 -3.59 10.57 -6.40
N ALA A 20 -2.59 9.71 -6.52
CA ALA A 20 -2.01 9.34 -7.82
C ALA A 20 -2.93 8.38 -8.58
N LEU A 21 -3.55 7.40 -7.88
CA LEU A 21 -4.51 6.47 -8.49
C LEU A 21 -5.74 7.20 -9.07
N ALA A 22 -6.26 8.21 -8.36
CA ALA A 22 -7.38 9.04 -8.83
C ALA A 22 -7.10 9.81 -10.13
N LYS A 23 -5.83 9.93 -10.53
CA LYS A 23 -5.38 10.65 -11.74
C LYS A 23 -4.97 9.72 -12.88
N LEU A 24 -5.09 8.40 -12.70
CA LEU A 24 -4.72 7.45 -13.75
C LEU A 24 -5.63 7.63 -14.99
N PRO A 25 -5.07 7.52 -16.20
CA PRO A 25 -5.89 7.33 -17.39
C PRO A 25 -6.75 6.08 -17.25
N GLN A 26 -8.01 6.14 -17.69
CA GLN A 26 -8.96 5.03 -17.48
C GLN A 26 -8.44 3.70 -18.02
N ALA A 27 -7.86 3.69 -19.22
CA ALA A 27 -7.30 2.47 -19.81
C ALA A 27 -6.19 1.82 -18.96
N VAL A 28 -5.44 2.63 -18.21
CA VAL A 28 -4.41 2.13 -17.28
C VAL A 28 -5.05 1.58 -16.02
N ALA A 29 -6.07 2.26 -15.48
CA ALA A 29 -6.81 1.78 -14.33
C ALA A 29 -7.50 0.43 -14.64
N ASP A 30 -8.13 0.30 -15.81
CA ASP A 30 -8.78 -0.93 -16.25
C ASP A 30 -7.77 -2.09 -16.38
N ASP A 31 -6.60 -1.85 -16.98
CA ASP A 31 -5.50 -2.83 -17.03
C ASP A 31 -5.04 -3.24 -15.62
N TRP A 32 -4.88 -2.27 -14.72
CA TRP A 32 -4.39 -2.52 -13.36
C TRP A 32 -5.40 -3.25 -12.49
N VAL A 33 -6.69 -2.99 -12.64
CA VAL A 33 -7.77 -3.76 -12.01
C VAL A 33 -7.73 -5.21 -12.52
N ASN A 34 -7.67 -5.41 -13.84
CA ASN A 34 -7.61 -6.74 -14.44
C ASN A 34 -6.39 -7.55 -13.99
N ARG A 35 -5.26 -6.87 -13.74
CA ARG A 35 -4.01 -7.49 -13.25
C ARG A 35 -3.93 -7.59 -11.72
N GLY A 36 -4.91 -7.06 -11.00
CA GLY A 36 -4.93 -7.06 -9.53
C GLY A 36 -3.85 -6.17 -8.88
N ILE A 37 -3.43 -5.11 -9.56
CA ILE A 37 -2.52 -4.09 -8.98
C ILE A 37 -3.30 -3.14 -8.07
N ILE A 38 -4.54 -2.81 -8.46
CA ILE A 38 -5.49 -2.01 -7.68
C ILE A 38 -6.85 -2.71 -7.65
N ILE A 39 -7.68 -2.32 -6.69
CA ILE A 39 -9.08 -2.74 -6.59
C ILE A 39 -9.98 -1.51 -6.57
N GLU A 40 -11.23 -1.67 -7.01
CA GLU A 40 -12.26 -0.66 -6.82
C GLU A 40 -12.55 -0.50 -5.31
N ASP A 41 -12.44 0.72 -4.82
CA ASP A 41 -12.76 1.10 -3.46
C ASP A 41 -14.24 1.44 -3.39
N THR A 42 -15.05 0.47 -2.97
CA THR A 42 -16.51 0.59 -2.89
C THR A 42 -16.98 1.31 -1.61
N VAL A 43 -16.06 1.83 -0.80
CA VAL A 43 -16.36 2.58 0.44
C VAL A 43 -16.56 4.08 0.15
N ASP A 44 -16.37 4.47 -1.11
CA ASP A 44 -16.67 5.79 -1.64
C ASP A 44 -18.20 6.01 -1.71
N ASP A 45 -18.69 6.93 -0.89
CA ASP A 45 -20.08 7.42 -0.84
C ASP A 45 -20.25 8.66 -1.77
N SER A 46 -19.48 8.78 -2.86
CA SER A 46 -19.38 10.00 -3.67
C SER A 46 -20.57 10.27 -4.61
N GLY A 47 -21.68 9.53 -4.49
CA GLY A 47 -22.86 9.77 -5.32
C GLY A 47 -22.63 9.56 -6.82
N GLY A 48 -21.72 8.64 -7.19
CA GLY A 48 -21.59 8.13 -8.56
C GLY A 48 -20.53 8.79 -9.44
N GLN A 49 -19.55 9.51 -8.88
CA GLN A 49 -18.44 10.05 -9.67
C GLN A 49 -17.17 9.18 -9.61
N LYS A 50 -17.08 8.23 -10.56
CA LYS A 50 -15.96 7.29 -10.80
C LYS A 50 -15.62 6.40 -9.59
N PRO A 51 -15.38 5.09 -9.79
CA PRO A 51 -14.94 4.25 -8.70
C PRO A 51 -13.62 4.79 -8.13
N GLY A 52 -13.55 4.97 -6.81
CA GLY A 52 -12.28 5.13 -6.12
C GLY A 52 -11.42 3.89 -6.36
N TYR A 53 -10.09 4.04 -6.34
CA TYR A 53 -9.18 2.89 -6.47
C TYR A 53 -8.29 2.80 -5.23
N ALA A 54 -8.19 1.59 -4.68
CA ALA A 54 -7.32 1.26 -3.57
C ALA A 54 -6.08 0.47 -4.06
N PRO A 55 -4.88 0.76 -3.52
CA PRO A 55 -3.69 -0.04 -3.74
C PRO A 55 -3.87 -1.51 -3.32
N PHE A 56 -3.46 -2.47 -4.16
CA PHE A 56 -3.48 -3.90 -3.84
C PHE A 56 -2.10 -4.57 -3.94
N TRP A 57 -1.02 -3.78 -3.95
CA TRP A 57 0.35 -4.30 -3.97
C TRP A 57 1.00 -4.32 -2.58
N GLN A 58 2.02 -5.17 -2.43
CA GLN A 58 2.87 -5.19 -1.24
C GLN A 58 4.17 -4.42 -1.48
N LEU A 59 4.49 -3.48 -0.58
CA LEU A 59 5.82 -2.87 -0.52
C LEU A 59 6.76 -3.71 0.34
N ARG A 60 7.86 -4.19 -0.24
CA ARG A 60 8.95 -4.88 0.47
C ARG A 60 10.19 -3.99 0.45
N SER A 61 10.64 -3.55 1.62
CA SER A 61 11.80 -2.68 1.76
C SER A 61 12.87 -3.36 2.62
N THR A 62 14.12 -3.24 2.20
CA THR A 62 15.28 -3.71 2.96
C THR A 62 16.24 -2.54 3.16
N TYR A 63 16.48 -2.18 4.41
CA TYR A 63 17.54 -1.24 4.77
C TYR A 63 18.86 -2.01 4.83
N TRP A 64 19.88 -1.50 4.15
CA TRP A 64 21.21 -2.09 4.13
C TRP A 64 22.26 -1.00 4.25
N TRP A 65 23.41 -1.35 4.81
CA TRP A 65 24.58 -0.49 4.91
C TRP A 65 25.85 -1.33 4.77
N ARG A 66 26.95 -0.69 4.35
CA ARG A 66 28.27 -1.31 4.37
C ARG A 66 28.90 -1.10 5.74
N SER A 67 29.44 -2.17 6.31
CA SER A 67 30.17 -2.13 7.58
C SER A 67 31.55 -2.72 7.40
N THR A 68 32.54 -2.10 8.04
CA THR A 68 33.91 -2.61 8.13
C THR A 68 34.13 -3.12 9.55
N PHE A 69 34.67 -4.34 9.68
CA PHE A 69 34.96 -4.97 10.97
C PHE A 69 36.48 -5.04 11.18
N PRO A 70 37.07 -4.06 11.89
CA PRO A 70 38.49 -4.08 12.17
C PRO A 70 38.86 -5.23 13.12
N ALA A 71 40.02 -5.85 12.90
CA ALA A 71 40.50 -6.96 13.72
C ALA A 71 40.61 -6.56 15.20
N ASN A 72 40.17 -7.45 16.09
CA ASN A 72 40.26 -7.30 17.55
C ASN A 72 39.56 -6.03 18.11
N LYS A 73 38.46 -5.60 17.50
CA LYS A 73 37.65 -4.46 17.95
C LYS A 73 36.18 -4.83 18.06
N ASP A 74 35.52 -4.33 19.10
CA ASP A 74 34.08 -4.45 19.24
C ASP A 74 33.34 -3.51 18.29
N VAL A 75 32.26 -3.99 17.70
CA VAL A 75 31.37 -3.23 16.83
C VAL A 75 29.97 -3.22 17.43
N HIS A 76 29.44 -2.04 17.72
CA HIS A 76 28.09 -1.87 18.23
C HIS A 76 27.14 -1.41 17.13
N VAL A 77 26.03 -2.13 16.97
CA VAL A 77 24.94 -1.78 16.05
C VAL A 77 23.69 -1.48 16.88
N SER A 78 23.09 -0.31 16.65
CA SER A 78 21.80 0.03 17.26
C SER A 78 20.81 0.53 16.21
N HIS A 79 19.55 0.09 16.33
CA HIS A 79 18.46 0.54 15.48
C HIS A 79 17.37 1.18 16.34
N ARG A 80 16.82 2.29 15.87
CA ARG A 80 15.63 2.91 16.43
C ARG A 80 14.64 3.15 15.30
N TYR A 81 13.43 2.63 15.44
CA TYR A 81 12.35 2.83 14.49
C TYR A 81 11.05 3.13 15.22
N LYS A 82 10.15 3.82 14.54
CA LYS A 82 8.76 4.00 14.98
C LYS A 82 7.92 2.94 14.28
N PRO A 83 7.42 1.90 14.97
CA PRO A 83 6.54 0.94 14.34
C PRO A 83 5.23 1.62 13.94
N SER A 84 4.64 1.17 12.82
CA SER A 84 3.23 1.43 12.55
C SER A 84 2.39 0.42 13.31
N VAL A 85 1.28 0.84 13.92
CA VAL A 85 0.24 -0.10 14.34
C VAL A 85 -0.47 -0.60 13.09
N GLY A 86 -0.74 -1.90 13.02
CA GLY A 86 -1.55 -2.48 11.95
C GLY A 86 -2.98 -1.92 11.98
N GLY A 87 -3.71 -2.05 10.87
CA GLY A 87 -5.10 -1.58 10.76
C GLY A 87 -6.06 -2.27 11.74
N THR A 88 -7.27 -1.75 11.83
CA THR A 88 -8.37 -2.30 12.64
C THR A 88 -8.65 -3.75 12.22
N SER A 89 -8.55 -4.69 13.17
CA SER A 89 -9.16 -6.01 13.01
C SER A 89 -10.60 -5.93 13.49
N SER A 90 -11.57 -6.04 12.59
CA SER A 90 -12.97 -6.23 12.94
C SER A 90 -13.35 -7.70 12.81
N VAL A 91 -14.29 -8.14 13.66
CA VAL A 91 -15.03 -9.38 13.49
C VAL A 91 -16.44 -8.96 13.07
N SER A 92 -16.91 -9.45 11.93
CA SER A 92 -18.30 -9.32 11.49
C SER A 92 -18.97 -10.67 11.61
N PHE A 93 -20.18 -10.70 12.17
CA PHE A 93 -20.96 -11.92 12.35
C PHE A 93 -22.02 -11.99 11.26
N PHE A 94 -22.06 -13.11 10.53
CA PHE A 94 -23.15 -13.38 9.59
C PHE A 94 -24.18 -14.27 10.27
N ASN A 95 -25.40 -13.75 10.46
CA ASN A 95 -26.51 -14.49 11.06
C ASN A 95 -27.82 -14.14 10.34
N GLU A 96 -28.71 -15.13 10.21
CA GLU A 96 -30.03 -14.98 9.56
C GLU A 96 -29.98 -14.36 8.14
N GLY A 97 -28.89 -14.61 7.40
CA GLY A 97 -28.73 -14.14 6.04
C GLY A 97 -28.23 -12.69 5.91
N GLN A 98 -27.86 -12.03 7.01
CA GLN A 98 -27.33 -10.66 7.01
C GLN A 98 -26.04 -10.55 7.85
N PHE A 99 -25.14 -9.64 7.47
CA PHE A 99 -23.99 -9.26 8.29
C PHE A 99 -24.42 -8.27 9.38
N GLN A 100 -23.97 -8.50 10.62
CA GLN A 100 -24.15 -7.63 11.79
C GLN A 100 -22.92 -6.74 11.99
#